data_AF-A0A1I7UDT9-F1
#
_entry.id   AF-A0A1I7UDT9-F1
#
_cell.length_a   1.000
_cell.length_b   1.000
_cell.length_c   1.000
_cell.angle_alpha   90.00
_cell.angle_beta   90.00
_cell.angle_gamma   90.00
#
_symmetry.space_group_name_H-M   'P 1'
#
loop_
_entity.id
_entity.type
_entity.pdbx_description
1 polymer ?
#
loop_
_entity_poly.entity_id
_entity_poly.type
_entity_poly.pdbx_seq_one_letter_code
_entity_poly.pdbx_strand_id
1 'polypeptide(L)'
;MPNDIKMKISSLSFKRVTMEFVKPIIDESSLPLQKLQFTVNSDNKKEMDDEFIKTAKFLSLFVRIEPILPFIQSIPNENAEFMIYSDFLQTQDLIVLIRSWVETNKPLGSCFTFVTYKFTRRPHAILDFVCDRIQGAIGRNECVDIPMKNSAMLRVSYGTSSWDQSIIMTVVPRK
;
A
#
# COMPACT_ATOMS: atom_id res chain seq x y z
N MET A 1 -22.68 -13.82 -18.00
CA MET A 1 -22.27 -15.09 -17.36
C MET A 1 -23.48 -15.67 -16.64
N PRO A 2 -23.57 -16.99 -16.40
CA PRO A 2 -24.67 -17.56 -15.62
C PRO A 2 -24.60 -16.99 -14.19
N ASN A 3 -25.71 -16.43 -13.70
CA ASN A 3 -25.78 -15.79 -12.37
C ASN A 3 -25.71 -16.80 -11.20
N ASP A 4 -25.77 -18.10 -11.52
CA ASP A 4 -25.84 -19.18 -10.53
C ASP A 4 -24.46 -19.75 -10.15
N ILE A 5 -23.39 -19.31 -10.82
CA ILE A 5 -22.03 -19.75 -10.48
C ILE A 5 -21.53 -18.93 -9.29
N LYS A 6 -21.34 -19.59 -8.14
CA LYS A 6 -20.70 -19.04 -6.95
C LYS A 6 -19.37 -19.74 -6.70
N MET A 7 -18.28 -18.97 -6.72
CA MET A 7 -16.94 -19.46 -6.50
C MET A 7 -16.48 -19.14 -5.08
N LYS A 8 -16.00 -20.16 -4.38
CA LYS A 8 -15.26 -19.97 -3.12
C LYS A 8 -13.82 -19.61 -3.46
N ILE A 9 -13.42 -18.39 -3.15
CA ILE A 9 -12.08 -17.88 -3.46
C ILE A 9 -11.47 -17.17 -2.25
N SER A 10 -10.18 -17.36 -2.02
CA SER A 10 -9.47 -16.61 -0.98
C SER A 10 -8.76 -15.38 -1.54
N SER A 11 -8.43 -15.41 -2.84
CA SER A 11 -7.66 -14.40 -3.54
C SER A 11 -8.29 -14.10 -4.90
N LEU A 12 -8.39 -12.82 -5.24
CA LEU A 12 -8.97 -12.35 -6.48
C LEU A 12 -8.02 -11.38 -7.17
N SER A 13 -7.78 -11.59 -8.46
CA SER A 13 -6.98 -10.68 -9.29
C SER A 13 -7.65 -10.44 -10.64
N PHE A 14 -7.82 -9.19 -11.04
CA PHE A 14 -8.41 -8.82 -12.33
C PHE A 14 -7.84 -7.49 -12.85
N LYS A 15 -7.92 -7.27 -14.18
CA LYS A 15 -7.30 -6.09 -14.83
C LYS A 15 -8.26 -5.20 -15.61
N ARG A 16 -9.32 -5.77 -16.21
CA ARG A 16 -10.20 -5.07 -17.16
C ARG A 16 -11.69 -5.22 -16.83
N VAL A 17 -11.99 -5.68 -15.62
CA VAL A 17 -13.34 -5.98 -15.17
C VAL A 17 -13.62 -5.10 -13.95
N THR A 18 -14.83 -4.57 -13.83
CA THR A 18 -15.26 -3.79 -12.67
C THR A 18 -15.78 -4.71 -11.58
N MET A 19 -15.80 -4.23 -10.34
CA MET A 19 -16.35 -5.00 -9.22
C MET A 19 -17.79 -5.45 -9.43
N GLU A 20 -18.58 -4.71 -10.20
CA GLU A 20 -19.97 -5.04 -10.56
C GLU A 20 -20.12 -6.42 -11.23
N PHE A 21 -19.18 -6.80 -12.09
CA PHE A 21 -19.21 -8.10 -12.76
C PHE A 21 -18.57 -9.22 -11.94
N VAL A 22 -17.69 -8.87 -11.00
CA VAL A 22 -16.92 -9.85 -10.23
C VAL A 22 -17.65 -10.26 -8.96
N LYS A 23 -18.36 -9.35 -8.30
CA LYS A 23 -19.12 -9.67 -7.07
C LYS A 23 -20.15 -10.80 -7.25
N PRO A 24 -20.96 -10.85 -8.33
CA PRO A 24 -22.01 -11.85 -8.45
C PRO A 24 -21.47 -13.28 -8.49
N ILE A 25 -20.23 -13.48 -8.92
CA ILE A 25 -19.63 -14.82 -9.06
C ILE A 25 -18.89 -15.29 -7.79
N ILE A 26 -18.84 -14.49 -6.73
CA ILE A 26 -18.15 -14.84 -5.48
C ILE A 26 -19.18 -15.35 -4.47
N ASP A 27 -18.85 -16.48 -3.85
CA ASP A 27 -19.57 -17.01 -2.71
C ASP A 27 -19.31 -16.12 -1.46
N GLU A 28 -20.36 -15.70 -0.77
CA GLU A 28 -20.27 -14.81 0.40
C GLU A 28 -19.39 -15.37 1.52
N SER A 29 -19.26 -16.69 1.66
CA SER A 29 -18.34 -17.34 2.62
C SER A 29 -16.86 -17.07 2.33
N SER A 30 -16.55 -16.49 1.18
CA SER A 30 -15.20 -16.04 0.80
C SER A 30 -14.78 -14.73 1.47
N LEU A 31 -15.72 -14.00 2.10
CA LEU A 31 -15.47 -12.67 2.63
C LEU A 31 -15.07 -12.69 4.12
N PRO A 32 -14.14 -11.82 4.55
CA PRO A 32 -13.32 -10.94 3.71
C PRO A 32 -12.25 -11.73 2.93
N LEU A 33 -11.97 -11.29 1.69
CA LEU A 33 -10.92 -11.88 0.88
C LEU A 33 -9.56 -11.76 1.59
N GLN A 34 -8.72 -12.79 1.46
CA GLN A 34 -7.34 -12.71 1.94
C GLN A 34 -6.52 -11.77 1.07
N LYS A 35 -6.75 -11.76 -0.26
CA LYS A 35 -6.05 -10.88 -1.19
C LYS A 35 -6.97 -10.38 -2.30
N LEU A 36 -6.93 -9.08 -2.57
CA LEU A 36 -7.59 -8.46 -3.70
C LEU A 36 -6.56 -7.68 -4.53
N GLN A 37 -6.52 -7.92 -5.84
CA GLN A 37 -5.58 -7.29 -6.75
C GLN A 37 -6.25 -6.75 -8.01
N PHE A 38 -6.04 -5.47 -8.31
CA PHE A 38 -6.56 -4.88 -9.55
C PHE A 38 -5.85 -3.58 -9.94
N THR A 39 -6.17 -3.06 -11.12
CA THR A 39 -5.67 -1.77 -11.60
C THR A 39 -6.64 -0.67 -11.23
N VAL A 40 -6.15 0.42 -10.66
CA VAL A 40 -6.93 1.63 -10.36
C VAL A 40 -6.55 2.74 -11.33
N ASN A 41 -7.53 3.30 -12.01
CA ASN A 41 -7.44 4.42 -12.93
C ASN A 41 -8.55 5.45 -12.64
N SER A 42 -8.64 6.52 -13.44
CA SER A 42 -9.67 7.56 -13.28
C SER A 42 -11.10 7.00 -13.35
N ASP A 43 -11.29 5.96 -14.15
CA ASP A 43 -12.61 5.46 -14.53
C ASP A 43 -13.22 4.61 -13.42
N ASN A 44 -12.37 3.88 -12.68
CA ASN A 44 -12.80 2.98 -11.60
C ASN A 44 -12.43 3.47 -10.19
N LYS A 45 -11.91 4.70 -10.04
CA LYS A 45 -11.56 5.25 -8.73
C LYS A 45 -12.71 5.20 -7.71
N LYS A 46 -13.95 5.37 -8.17
CA LYS A 46 -15.15 5.32 -7.33
C LYS A 46 -15.43 3.93 -6.74
N GLU A 47 -14.91 2.87 -7.36
CA GLU A 47 -15.05 1.51 -6.84
C GLU A 47 -14.30 1.35 -5.50
N MET A 48 -13.34 2.21 -5.18
CA MET A 48 -12.60 2.17 -3.91
C MET A 48 -13.48 2.43 -2.67
N ASP A 49 -14.64 3.07 -2.87
CA ASP A 49 -15.62 3.28 -1.80
C ASP A 49 -16.41 2.02 -1.46
N ASP A 50 -16.23 0.94 -2.23
CA ASP A 50 -16.91 -0.32 -2.06
C ASP A 50 -16.40 -1.09 -0.83
N GLU A 51 -17.29 -1.45 0.09
CA GLU A 51 -16.97 -2.22 1.30
C GLU A 51 -16.28 -3.56 0.99
N PHE A 52 -16.55 -4.15 -0.18
CA PHE A 52 -15.86 -5.34 -0.64
C PHE A 52 -14.34 -5.13 -0.78
N ILE A 53 -13.92 -3.96 -1.29
CA ILE A 53 -12.51 -3.61 -1.45
C ILE A 53 -11.90 -3.26 -0.08
N LYS A 54 -12.62 -2.45 0.71
CA LYS A 54 -12.15 -1.96 2.01
C LYS A 54 -11.93 -3.07 3.04
N THR A 55 -12.71 -4.15 2.97
CA THR A 55 -12.62 -5.28 3.90
C THR A 55 -11.58 -6.32 3.53
N ALA A 56 -10.99 -6.27 2.33
CA ALA A 56 -9.92 -7.19 1.93
C ALA A 56 -8.73 -7.10 2.89
N LYS A 57 -8.20 -8.24 3.34
CA LYS A 57 -7.08 -8.25 4.30
C LYS A 57 -5.77 -7.71 3.72
N PHE A 58 -5.55 -7.95 2.43
CA PHE A 58 -4.40 -7.46 1.67
C PHE A 58 -4.85 -6.92 0.32
N LEU A 59 -4.52 -5.67 0.05
CA LEU A 59 -4.88 -5.00 -1.19
C LEU A 59 -3.63 -4.80 -2.05
N SER A 60 -3.63 -5.21 -3.32
CA SER A 60 -2.53 -5.03 -4.27
C SER A 60 -3.00 -4.22 -5.47
N LEU A 61 -2.53 -2.99 -5.62
CA LEU A 61 -3.06 -2.03 -6.59
C LEU A 61 -2.00 -1.68 -7.62
N PHE A 62 -2.36 -1.80 -8.90
CA PHE A 62 -1.63 -1.13 -9.97
C PHE A 62 -2.18 0.28 -10.12
N VAL A 63 -1.43 1.28 -9.64
CA VAL A 63 -1.91 2.67 -9.53
C VAL A 63 -1.58 3.43 -10.81
N ARG A 64 -2.63 3.89 -11.51
CA ARG A 64 -2.55 4.71 -12.74
C ARG A 64 -3.35 6.01 -12.61
N ILE A 65 -3.41 6.56 -11.40
CA ILE A 65 -4.10 7.81 -11.12
C ILE A 65 -3.13 8.84 -10.55
N GLU A 66 -3.44 10.11 -10.80
CA GLU A 66 -2.78 11.26 -10.19
C GLU A 66 -3.84 12.20 -9.60
N PRO A 67 -3.58 12.91 -8.49
CA PRO A 67 -2.39 12.79 -7.66
C PRO A 67 -2.37 11.52 -6.80
N ILE A 68 -1.20 10.89 -6.66
CA ILE A 68 -1.01 9.62 -5.94
C ILE A 68 -1.15 9.76 -4.41
N LEU A 69 -0.63 10.84 -3.82
CA LEU A 69 -0.59 11.01 -2.36
C LEU A 69 -1.99 10.95 -1.70
N PRO A 70 -2.98 11.78 -2.12
CA PRO A 70 -4.31 11.74 -1.52
C PRO A 70 -5.00 10.38 -1.69
N PHE A 71 -4.69 9.69 -2.78
CA PHE A 71 -5.20 8.35 -3.02
C PHE A 71 -4.67 7.34 -2.01
N ILE A 72 -3.34 7.26 -1.82
CA ILE A 72 -2.74 6.34 -0.84
C ILE A 72 -3.25 6.64 0.57
N GLN A 73 -3.38 7.92 0.93
CA GLN A 73 -3.89 8.33 2.25
C GLN A 73 -5.35 7.91 2.49
N SER A 74 -6.15 7.81 1.43
CA SER A 74 -7.55 7.38 1.51
C SER A 74 -7.74 5.87 1.68
N ILE A 75 -6.68 5.06 1.50
CA ILE A 75 -6.78 3.60 1.59
C ILE A 75 -7.02 3.18 3.06
N PRO A 76 -8.17 2.52 3.36
CA PRO A 76 -8.49 2.14 4.73
C PRO A 76 -7.80 0.85 5.15
N ASN A 77 -7.40 0.00 4.19
CA ASN A 77 -6.74 -1.28 4.47
C ASN A 77 -5.42 -1.03 5.20
N GLU A 78 -5.16 -1.81 6.26
CA GLU A 78 -3.91 -1.73 7.02
C GLU A 78 -2.72 -2.30 6.24
N ASN A 79 -2.98 -3.24 5.34
CA ASN A 79 -1.98 -3.89 4.52
C ASN A 79 -2.28 -3.68 3.03
N ALA A 80 -1.39 -2.95 2.36
CA ALA A 80 -1.55 -2.64 0.96
C ALA A 80 -0.21 -2.64 0.22
N GLU A 81 -0.24 -3.05 -1.03
CA GLU A 81 0.85 -2.99 -1.98
C GLU A 81 0.43 -2.09 -3.14
N PHE A 82 1.31 -1.17 -3.52
CA PHE A 82 1.09 -0.22 -4.59
C PHE A 82 2.19 -0.39 -5.64
N MET A 83 1.79 -0.81 -6.83
CA MET A 83 2.65 -0.80 -8.00
C MET A 83 2.47 0.53 -8.71
N ILE A 84 3.46 1.41 -8.58
CA ILE A 84 3.39 2.82 -8.96
C ILE A 84 4.39 3.11 -10.08
N TYR A 85 3.94 3.75 -11.15
CA TYR A 85 4.78 4.18 -12.29
C TYR A 85 5.15 5.67 -12.25
N SER A 86 5.46 6.19 -11.06
CA SER A 86 5.86 7.59 -10.84
C SER A 86 7.13 7.68 -9.99
N ASP A 87 7.63 8.90 -9.83
CA ASP A 87 8.74 9.26 -8.96
C ASP A 87 8.30 9.54 -7.51
N PHE A 88 7.05 9.24 -7.14
CA PHE A 88 6.45 9.50 -5.81
C PHE A 88 7.38 9.17 -4.63
N LEU A 89 8.10 8.04 -4.69
CA LEU A 89 9.02 7.60 -3.62
C LEU A 89 10.28 8.48 -3.47
N GLN A 90 10.47 9.44 -4.37
CA GLN A 90 11.63 10.33 -4.43
C GLN A 90 11.25 11.80 -4.25
N THR A 91 9.95 12.10 -4.08
CA THR A 91 9.43 13.45 -3.89
C THR A 91 9.16 13.74 -2.41
N GLN A 92 8.75 14.98 -2.13
CA GLN A 92 8.29 15.38 -0.79
C GLN A 92 6.99 14.66 -0.38
N ASP A 93 6.24 14.09 -1.34
CA ASP A 93 4.98 13.41 -1.04
C ASP A 93 5.20 12.17 -0.17
N LEU A 94 6.31 11.44 -0.36
CA LEU A 94 6.69 10.35 0.53
C LEU A 94 6.86 10.85 1.98
N ILE A 95 7.50 12.00 2.18
CA ILE A 95 7.70 12.58 3.52
C ILE A 95 6.36 12.98 4.14
N VAL A 96 5.46 13.58 3.34
CA VAL A 96 4.11 13.93 3.80
C VAL A 96 3.33 12.68 4.19
N LEU A 97 3.41 11.60 3.40
CA LEU A 97 2.79 10.31 3.71
C LEU A 97 3.31 9.75 5.05
N ILE A 98 4.64 9.73 5.23
CA ILE A 98 5.27 9.23 6.45
C ILE A 98 4.83 10.04 7.68
N ARG A 99 4.82 11.38 7.59
CA ARG A 99 4.33 12.25 8.68
C ARG A 99 2.88 11.95 9.01
N SER A 100 2.03 11.82 8.00
CA SER A 100 0.63 11.47 8.17
C SER A 100 0.45 10.12 8.90
N TRP A 101 1.28 9.12 8.61
CA TRP A 101 1.26 7.84 9.32
C TRP A 101 1.66 7.95 10.79
N VAL A 102 2.71 8.73 11.08
CA VAL A 102 3.17 8.99 12.44
C VAL A 102 2.10 9.74 13.24
N GLU A 103 1.46 10.73 12.63
CA GLU A 103 0.42 11.57 13.26
C GLU A 103 -0.89 10.83 13.50
N THR A 104 -1.33 10.03 12.52
CA THR A 104 -2.56 9.22 12.61
C THR A 104 -2.38 7.96 13.43
N ASN A 105 -1.14 7.65 13.84
CA ASN A 105 -0.81 6.57 14.75
C ASN A 105 -1.37 5.23 14.29
N LYS A 106 -1.06 4.88 13.03
CA LYS A 106 -1.49 3.64 12.38
C LYS A 106 -1.27 2.41 13.28
N PRO A 107 -2.19 1.41 13.28
CA PRO A 107 -2.08 0.23 14.13
C PRO A 107 -0.78 -0.55 13.94
N LEU A 108 -0.30 -1.19 15.01
CA LEU A 108 0.81 -2.14 14.95
C LEU A 108 0.54 -3.21 13.89
N GLY A 109 1.55 -3.50 13.06
CA GLY A 109 1.43 -4.46 11.97
C GLY A 109 0.91 -3.88 10.65
N SER A 110 0.41 -2.63 10.63
CA SER A 110 0.08 -1.96 9.36
C SER A 110 1.29 -1.90 8.45
N CYS A 111 1.13 -2.26 7.18
CA CYS A 111 2.22 -2.43 6.23
C CYS A 111 1.85 -1.96 4.82
N PHE A 112 2.50 -0.88 4.36
CA PHE A 112 2.40 -0.41 2.97
C PHE A 112 3.68 -0.75 2.21
N THR A 113 3.54 -1.47 1.10
CA THR A 113 4.64 -1.81 0.20
C THR A 113 4.49 -1.03 -1.11
N PHE A 114 5.54 -0.32 -1.50
CA PHE A 114 5.58 0.44 -2.73
C PHE A 114 6.56 -0.21 -3.69
N VAL A 115 6.05 -0.71 -4.81
CA VAL A 115 6.82 -1.31 -5.88
C VAL A 115 6.90 -0.32 -7.03
N THR A 116 8.11 -0.02 -7.52
CA THR A 116 8.30 0.83 -8.70
C THR A 116 9.46 0.35 -9.56
N TYR A 117 9.27 0.49 -10.87
CA TYR A 117 10.29 0.25 -11.89
C TYR A 117 11.12 1.51 -12.19
N LYS A 118 10.78 2.65 -11.57
CA LYS A 118 11.36 3.97 -11.85
C LYS A 118 12.27 4.48 -10.73
N PHE A 119 12.97 3.60 -10.01
CA PHE A 119 14.02 4.04 -9.09
C PHE A 119 15.14 4.74 -9.87
N THR A 120 15.09 6.07 -9.92
CA THR A 120 16.20 6.88 -10.44
C THR A 120 17.28 7.05 -9.37
N ARG A 121 16.91 6.94 -8.09
CA ARG A 121 17.82 6.83 -6.94
C ARG A 121 17.97 5.39 -6.49
N ARG A 122 19.16 5.05 -5.98
CA ARG A 122 19.37 3.79 -5.24
C ARG A 122 18.46 3.78 -4.00
N PRO A 123 17.92 2.62 -3.57
CA PRO A 123 17.05 2.53 -2.39
C PRO A 123 17.63 3.19 -1.13
N HIS A 124 18.94 3.05 -0.90
CA HIS A 124 19.64 3.70 0.21
C HIS A 124 19.49 5.23 0.20
N ALA A 125 19.55 5.86 -0.98
CA ALA A 125 19.40 7.31 -1.08
C ALA A 125 17.97 7.80 -0.77
N ILE A 126 16.97 6.92 -0.84
CA ILE A 126 15.60 7.23 -0.37
C ILE A 126 15.55 7.14 1.16
N LEU A 127 16.21 6.16 1.77
CA LEU A 127 16.32 6.08 3.23
C LEU A 127 17.07 7.29 3.80
N ASP A 128 18.20 7.67 3.21
CA ASP A 128 18.93 8.88 3.61
C ASP A 128 18.04 10.13 3.49
N PHE A 129 17.34 10.25 2.36
CA PHE A 129 16.39 11.34 2.12
C PHE A 129 15.28 11.43 3.17
N VAL A 130 14.78 10.29 3.66
CA VAL A 130 13.79 10.20 4.75
C VAL A 130 14.43 10.59 6.08
N CYS A 131 15.62 10.06 6.40
CA CYS A 131 16.33 10.34 7.63
C CYS A 131 16.65 11.83 7.79
N ASP A 132 17.06 12.50 6.71
CA ASP A 132 17.40 13.93 6.71
C ASP A 132 16.19 14.86 6.92
N ARG A 133 14.98 14.40 6.56
CA ARG A 133 13.77 15.25 6.54
C ARG A 133 12.79 15.00 7.68
N ILE A 134 13.03 13.98 8.49
CA ILE A 134 12.13 13.58 9.58
C ILE A 134 12.88 13.69 10.90
N GLN A 135 12.44 14.64 11.72
CA GLN A 135 13.02 14.86 13.03
C GLN A 135 12.86 13.61 13.92
N GLY A 136 13.95 13.17 14.52
CA GLY A 136 13.98 11.98 15.38
C GLY A 136 14.00 10.66 14.63
N ALA A 137 14.10 10.66 13.29
CA ALA A 137 14.36 9.47 12.51
C ALA A 137 15.75 8.89 12.86
N ILE A 138 15.80 7.56 12.98
CA ILE A 138 17.01 6.82 13.33
C ILE A 138 17.39 5.97 12.12
N GLY A 139 18.42 6.41 11.38
CA GLY A 139 18.98 5.65 10.28
C GLY A 139 19.72 4.40 10.76
N ARG A 140 19.46 3.28 10.10
CA ARG A 140 20.19 2.00 10.21
C ARG A 140 20.59 1.54 8.80
N ASN A 141 21.46 0.53 8.71
CA ASN A 141 22.00 0.07 7.41
C ASN A 141 20.92 -0.23 6.35
N GLU A 142 19.79 -0.82 6.74
CA GLU A 142 18.76 -1.28 5.78
C GLU A 142 17.38 -0.66 6.02
N CYS A 143 17.26 0.24 7.01
CA CYS A 143 16.00 0.88 7.35
C CYS A 143 16.16 2.20 8.10
N VAL A 144 15.10 3.00 8.10
CA VAL A 144 14.92 4.17 8.94
C VAL A 144 13.77 3.90 9.90
N ASP A 145 14.05 4.11 11.17
CA ASP A 145 13.14 3.87 12.28
C ASP A 145 12.63 5.21 12.81
N ILE A 146 11.33 5.47 12.74
CA ILE A 146 10.71 6.76 13.09
C ILE A 146 9.80 6.58 14.31
N PRO A 147 10.08 7.24 15.45
CA PRO A 147 9.26 7.11 16.65
C PRO A 147 7.81 7.58 16.43
N MET A 148 6.85 6.83 16.99
CA MET A 148 5.43 7.19 17.05
C MET A 148 4.97 7.37 18.50
N LYS A 149 3.80 7.98 18.71
CA LYS A 149 3.29 8.33 20.06
C LYS A 149 3.07 7.13 20.99
N ASN A 150 2.68 5.97 20.47
CA ASN A 150 2.23 4.81 21.27
C ASN A 150 3.33 3.78 21.58
N SER A 151 4.59 4.19 21.76
CA SER A 151 5.72 3.25 21.89
C SER A 151 5.83 2.28 20.69
N ALA A 152 5.30 2.70 19.54
CA ALA A 152 5.50 2.05 18.26
C ALA A 152 6.51 2.87 17.45
N MET A 153 6.98 2.27 16.37
CA MET A 153 7.89 2.89 15.42
C MET A 153 7.38 2.61 14.01
N LEU A 154 7.44 3.61 13.15
CA LEU A 154 7.29 3.41 11.73
C LEU A 154 8.65 3.08 11.15
N ARG A 155 8.82 1.84 10.70
CA ARG A 155 9.99 1.38 9.98
C ARG A 155 9.80 1.59 8.49
N VAL A 156 10.71 2.34 7.88
CA VAL A 156 10.84 2.46 6.43
C VAL A 156 12.06 1.65 6.01
N SER A 157 11.88 0.60 5.22
CA SER A 157 12.97 -0.25 4.72
C SER A 157 12.88 -0.40 3.22
N TYR A 158 13.93 -0.96 2.61
CA TYR A 158 13.86 -1.41 1.23
C TYR A 158 13.74 -2.93 1.17
N GLY A 159 13.02 -3.42 0.16
CA GLY A 159 13.01 -4.82 -0.22
C GLY A 159 13.62 -4.99 -1.62
N THR A 160 14.37 -6.07 -1.81
CA THR A 160 14.82 -6.49 -3.14
C THR A 160 14.19 -7.83 -3.46
N SER A 161 13.36 -7.88 -4.52
CA SER A 161 12.98 -9.12 -5.17
C SER A 161 13.69 -9.23 -6.52
N SER A 162 13.66 -10.40 -7.15
CA SER A 162 14.38 -10.68 -8.40
C SER A 162 14.04 -9.74 -9.57
N TRP A 163 12.91 -9.03 -9.51
CA TRP A 163 12.44 -8.17 -10.60
C TRP A 163 12.13 -6.74 -10.16
N ASP A 164 11.92 -6.53 -8.86
CA ASP A 164 11.37 -5.30 -8.32
C ASP A 164 12.11 -4.85 -7.07
N GLN A 165 12.43 -3.55 -7.03
CA GLN A 165 12.79 -2.85 -5.80
C GLN A 165 11.51 -2.36 -5.13
N SER A 166 11.50 -2.35 -3.80
CA SER A 166 10.38 -1.83 -3.04
C SER A 166 10.81 -0.97 -1.86
N ILE A 167 9.96 -0.01 -1.50
CA ILE A 167 10.00 0.67 -0.20
C ILE A 167 8.86 0.10 0.63
N ILE A 168 9.17 -0.31 1.86
CA ILE A 168 8.24 -0.95 2.77
C ILE A 168 8.12 -0.06 3.99
N MET A 169 6.89 0.31 4.34
CA MET A 169 6.54 1.08 5.52
C MET A 169 5.75 0.18 6.47
N THR A 170 6.30 -0.13 7.63
CA THR A 170 5.67 -1.04 8.60
C THR A 170 5.67 -0.44 10.00
N VAL A 171 4.52 -0.51 10.69
CA VAL A 171 4.44 -0.12 12.10
C VAL A 171 4.87 -1.30 12.97
N VAL A 172 5.95 -1.13 13.73
CA VAL A 172 6.58 -2.16 14.57
C VAL A 172 6.65 -1.72 16.05
N PRO A 173 6.72 -2.65 17.02
CA PRO A 173 6.95 -2.31 18.41
C PRO A 173 8.31 -1.63 18.61
N ARG A 174 8.39 -0.68 19.55
CA ARG A 174 9.67 -0.13 20.01
C ARG A 174 10.43 -1.21 20.78
N LYS A 175 11.64 -1.51 20.32
CA LYS A 175 12.58 -2.44 20.98
C LYS A 175 13.31 -1.76 22.13
#